data_AF-X6P4N2-F1
#
_entry.id   AF-X6P4N2-F1
#
_cell.length_a   1.000
_cell.length_b   1.000
_cell.length_c   1.000
_cell.angle_alpha   90.00
_cell.angle_beta   90.00
_cell.angle_gamma   90.00
#
_symmetry.space_group_name_H-M   'P 1'
#
loop_
_entity.id
_entity.type
_entity.pdbx_description
1 polymer ?
#
loop_
_entity_poly.entity_id
_entity_poly.type
_entity_poly.pdbx_seq_one_letter_code
_entity_poly.pdbx_strand_id
1 'polypeptide(L)'
;METIVVNQFAPFLLINHLLPLLSRAGTTETSFIINVSAMEGCFHHNKRGTHPHTNMAKAALNMLTRTSGQQMAKDHNCYMTSVDTGWVTDELPLKKRVKAKILGLPGSKHTLQGEEHDERSEFAFHPPLDEVDGAARVLHPIWCGLKGHLFCGVFLKDYKIIDW
;
A
#
# COMPACT_ATOMS: atom_id res chain seq x y z
N MET A 1 -12.45 -13.08 8.81
CA MET A 1 -12.70 -13.09 7.36
C MET A 1 -12.63 -11.69 6.74
N GLU A 2 -13.04 -10.65 7.45
CA GLU A 2 -13.03 -9.26 6.99
C GLU A 2 -11.72 -8.80 6.32
N THR A 3 -10.55 -9.09 6.90
CA THR A 3 -9.26 -8.70 6.30
C THR A 3 -9.09 -9.19 4.87
N ILE A 4 -9.44 -10.44 4.57
CA ILE A 4 -9.32 -11.01 3.22
C ILE A 4 -10.33 -10.35 2.27
N VAL A 5 -11.57 -10.17 2.74
CA VAL A 5 -12.64 -9.55 1.93
C VAL A 5 -12.23 -8.14 1.50
N VAL A 6 -11.79 -7.32 2.44
CA VAL A 6 -11.46 -5.92 2.18
C VAL A 6 -10.15 -5.77 1.41
N ASN A 7 -9.10 -6.53 1.75
CA ASN A 7 -7.76 -6.32 1.19
C ASN A 7 -7.51 -7.07 -0.12
N GLN A 8 -8.31 -8.08 -0.46
CA GLN A 8 -8.06 -8.90 -1.65
C GLN A 8 -9.32 -9.14 -2.48
N PHE A 9 -10.42 -9.57 -1.87
CA PHE A 9 -11.61 -9.92 -2.64
C PHE A 9 -12.29 -8.70 -3.27
N ALA A 10 -12.46 -7.62 -2.50
CA ALA A 10 -13.06 -6.38 -2.99
C ALA A 10 -12.22 -5.74 -4.13
N PRO A 11 -10.88 -5.58 -4.02
CA PRO A 11 -10.06 -5.15 -5.15
C PRO A 11 -10.21 -6.03 -6.40
N PHE A 12 -10.18 -7.36 -6.25
CA PHE A 12 -10.38 -8.28 -7.37
C PHE A 12 -11.74 -8.08 -8.05
N LEU A 13 -12.80 -7.96 -7.27
CA LEU A 13 -14.16 -7.74 -7.77
C LEU A 13 -14.28 -6.40 -8.51
N LEU A 14 -13.73 -5.32 -7.93
CA LEU A 14 -13.71 -3.99 -8.55
C LEU A 14 -12.98 -3.99 -9.89
N ILE A 15 -11.80 -4.61 -9.95
CA ILE A 15 -11.04 -4.73 -11.20
C ILE A 15 -11.87 -5.47 -12.25
N ASN A 16 -12.49 -6.59 -11.90
CA ASN A 16 -13.28 -7.38 -12.85
C ASN A 16 -14.51 -6.61 -13.39
N HIS A 17 -15.21 -5.85 -12.54
CA HIS A 17 -16.36 -5.06 -12.98
C HIS A 17 -15.99 -3.78 -13.75
N LEU A 18 -14.86 -3.15 -13.40
CA LEU A 18 -14.40 -1.94 -14.07
C LEU A 18 -13.61 -2.25 -15.35
N LEU A 19 -13.20 -3.50 -15.56
CA LEU A 19 -12.41 -3.91 -16.71
C LEU A 19 -13.01 -3.45 -18.05
N PRO A 20 -14.32 -3.64 -18.35
CA PRO A 20 -14.87 -3.16 -19.63
C PRO A 20 -14.72 -1.65 -19.83
N LEU A 21 -14.78 -0.85 -18.76
CA LEU A 21 -14.60 0.61 -18.83
C LEU A 21 -13.13 0.96 -19.10
N LEU A 22 -12.21 0.29 -18.40
CA LEU A 22 -10.77 0.45 -18.57
C LEU A 22 -10.32 0.00 -19.96
N SER A 23 -10.84 -1.10 -20.49
CA SER A 23 -10.54 -1.59 -21.83
C SER A 23 -10.99 -0.61 -22.92
N ARG A 24 -12.16 0.03 -22.75
CA ARG A 24 -12.62 1.08 -23.67
C ARG A 24 -11.70 2.31 -23.62
N ALA A 25 -11.37 2.79 -22.42
CA ALA A 25 -10.43 3.91 -22.25
C ALA A 25 -9.06 3.57 -22.84
N GLY A 26 -8.61 2.32 -22.70
CA GLY A 26 -7.38 1.76 -23.24
C GLY A 26 -7.19 1.94 -24.75
N THR A 27 -8.28 2.14 -25.50
CA THR A 27 -8.24 2.39 -26.95
C THR A 27 -7.72 3.78 -27.34
N THR A 28 -7.83 4.75 -26.43
CA THR A 28 -7.43 6.15 -26.67
C THR A 28 -6.37 6.63 -25.69
N GLU A 29 -6.38 6.12 -24.46
CA GLU A 29 -5.53 6.58 -23.36
C GLU A 29 -4.97 5.40 -22.56
N THR A 30 -3.86 5.63 -21.87
CA THR A 30 -3.30 4.64 -20.95
C THR A 30 -4.06 4.64 -19.64
N SER A 31 -4.50 3.47 -19.20
CA SER A 31 -5.18 3.28 -17.91
C SER A 31 -4.26 2.68 -16.86
N PHE A 32 -4.53 2.92 -15.58
CA PHE A 32 -3.71 2.46 -14.47
C PHE A 32 -4.56 1.82 -13.37
N ILE A 33 -4.07 0.71 -12.81
CA ILE A 33 -4.62 0.11 -11.59
C ILE A 33 -3.50 0.06 -10.56
N ILE A 34 -3.67 0.78 -9.45
CA ILE A 34 -2.70 0.83 -8.37
C ILE A 34 -3.28 0.11 -7.15
N ASN A 35 -2.77 -1.09 -6.88
CA ASN A 35 -3.14 -1.87 -5.72
C ASN A 35 -2.30 -1.43 -4.51
N VAL A 36 -2.95 -0.88 -3.48
CA VAL A 36 -2.26 -0.49 -2.24
C VAL A 36 -2.01 -1.73 -1.38
N SER A 37 -0.75 -2.13 -1.32
CA SER A 37 -0.30 -3.33 -0.62
C SER A 37 0.76 -2.99 0.44
N ALA A 38 1.44 -4.01 0.96
CA ALA A 38 2.46 -3.84 1.98
C ALA A 38 3.54 -4.92 1.89
N MET A 39 4.69 -4.67 2.51
CA MET A 39 5.77 -5.66 2.70
C MET A 39 5.30 -6.95 3.40
N GLU A 40 4.22 -6.90 4.17
CA GLU A 40 3.58 -8.08 4.77
C GLU A 40 3.13 -9.11 3.74
N GLY A 41 2.80 -8.67 2.52
CA GLY A 41 2.45 -9.54 1.41
C GLY A 41 3.66 -10.15 0.69
N CYS A 42 4.88 -9.71 1.00
CA CYS A 42 6.06 -10.12 0.24
C CYS A 42 6.68 -11.40 0.73
N PHE A 43 6.78 -12.45 -0.09
CA PHE A 43 7.29 -13.76 0.37
C PHE A 43 8.74 -13.71 0.87
N HIS A 44 9.61 -12.95 0.20
CA HIS A 44 11.02 -12.84 0.60
C HIS A 44 11.26 -12.01 1.87
N HIS A 45 10.23 -11.32 2.38
CA HIS A 45 10.35 -10.54 3.61
C HIS A 45 10.17 -11.42 4.87
N ASN A 46 11.01 -11.23 5.88
CA ASN A 46 10.86 -11.91 7.16
C ASN A 46 9.62 -11.39 7.90
N LYS A 47 8.71 -12.30 8.29
CA LYS A 47 7.44 -11.95 8.94
C LYS A 47 7.32 -12.61 10.30
N ARG A 48 6.61 -11.92 11.21
CA ARG A 48 6.18 -12.49 12.48
C ARG A 48 4.84 -13.21 12.31
N GLY A 49 4.56 -14.19 13.16
CA GLY A 49 3.26 -14.89 13.18
C GLY A 49 2.09 -14.08 13.76
N THR A 50 2.25 -12.76 13.92
CA THR A 50 1.27 -11.89 14.60
C THR A 50 0.12 -11.45 13.69
N HIS A 51 0.34 -11.37 12.37
CA HIS A 51 -0.64 -10.89 11.38
C HIS A 51 -0.81 -11.84 10.18
N PRO A 52 -1.06 -13.15 10.40
CA PRO A 52 -1.09 -14.13 9.31
C PRO A 52 -2.20 -13.84 8.28
N HIS A 53 -3.33 -13.28 8.71
CA HIS A 53 -4.43 -12.91 7.83
C HIS A 53 -4.08 -11.74 6.90
N THR A 54 -3.36 -10.72 7.39
CA THR A 54 -2.90 -9.60 6.57
C THR A 54 -1.81 -10.06 5.61
N ASN A 55 -0.86 -10.86 6.08
CA ASN A 55 0.17 -11.49 5.23
C ASN A 55 -0.49 -12.25 4.06
N MET A 56 -1.46 -13.11 4.34
CA MET A 56 -2.18 -13.87 3.30
C MET A 56 -2.93 -12.96 2.33
N ALA A 57 -3.68 -11.97 2.85
CA ALA A 57 -4.48 -11.10 1.99
C ALA A 57 -3.61 -10.21 1.09
N LYS A 58 -2.56 -9.61 1.63
CA LYS A 58 -1.62 -8.78 0.86
C LYS A 58 -0.79 -9.61 -0.12
N ALA A 59 -0.40 -10.83 0.25
CA ALA A 59 0.28 -11.74 -0.67
C ALA A 59 -0.62 -12.12 -1.86
N ALA A 60 -1.90 -12.38 -1.62
CA ALA A 60 -2.86 -12.68 -2.67
C ALA A 60 -3.12 -11.45 -3.58
N LEU A 61 -3.18 -10.23 -3.04
CA LEU A 61 -3.27 -8.99 -3.83
C LEU A 61 -2.01 -8.75 -4.68
N ASN A 62 -0.83 -9.01 -4.10
CA ASN A 62 0.45 -8.94 -4.81
C ASN A 62 0.49 -9.95 -5.95
N MET A 63 0.02 -11.19 -5.70
CA MET A 63 -0.06 -12.22 -6.73
C MET A 63 -1.01 -11.84 -7.88
N LEU A 64 -2.15 -11.21 -7.59
CA LEU A 64 -3.05 -10.69 -8.64
C LEU A 64 -2.31 -9.71 -9.56
N THR A 65 -1.56 -8.77 -8.99
CA THR A 65 -0.76 -7.82 -9.78
C THR A 65 0.31 -8.54 -10.59
N ARG A 66 1.06 -9.44 -9.96
CA ARG A 66 2.20 -10.14 -10.57
C ARG A 66 1.78 -10.98 -11.77
N THR A 67 0.65 -11.68 -11.69
CA THR A 67 0.22 -12.62 -12.73
C THR A 67 -0.65 -11.96 -13.79
N SER A 68 -1.54 -11.04 -13.40
CA SER A 68 -2.46 -10.40 -14.35
C SER A 68 -1.89 -9.14 -14.99
N GLY A 69 -0.86 -8.50 -14.40
CA GLY A 69 -0.36 -7.20 -14.85
C GLY A 69 0.05 -7.18 -16.32
N GLN A 70 0.90 -8.12 -16.75
CA GLN A 70 1.38 -8.17 -18.14
C GLN A 70 0.25 -8.39 -19.15
N GLN A 71 -0.70 -9.28 -18.83
CA GLN A 71 -1.84 -9.54 -19.70
C GLN A 71 -2.74 -8.30 -19.80
N MET A 72 -3.01 -7.63 -18.68
CA MET A 72 -3.79 -6.39 -18.63
C MET A 72 -3.16 -5.28 -19.47
N ALA A 73 -1.83 -5.12 -19.43
CA ALA A 73 -1.14 -4.14 -20.24
C ALA A 73 -1.26 -4.46 -21.74
N LYS A 74 -1.08 -5.73 -22.11
CA LYS A 74 -1.13 -6.20 -23.50
C LYS A 74 -2.53 -6.08 -24.11
N ASP A 75 -3.55 -6.53 -23.38
CA ASP A 75 -4.90 -6.67 -23.92
C ASP A 75 -5.75 -5.41 -23.79
N HIS A 76 -5.41 -4.55 -22.80
CA HIS A 76 -6.28 -3.45 -22.40
C HIS A 76 -5.55 -2.10 -22.25
N ASN A 77 -4.26 -2.01 -22.60
CA ASN A 77 -3.45 -0.81 -22.37
C ASN A 77 -3.58 -0.30 -20.92
N CYS A 78 -3.70 -1.25 -19.98
CA CYS A 78 -3.98 -1.00 -18.57
C CYS A 78 -2.84 -1.54 -17.70
N TYR A 79 -2.14 -0.64 -17.02
CA TYR A 79 -0.90 -0.93 -16.31
C TYR A 79 -1.20 -1.13 -14.82
N MET A 80 -1.08 -2.38 -14.36
CA MET A 80 -1.35 -2.75 -12.98
C MET A 80 -0.06 -2.86 -12.17
N THR A 81 -0.03 -2.22 -11.01
CA THR A 81 1.10 -2.25 -10.07
C THR A 81 0.61 -2.43 -8.63
N SER A 82 1.50 -2.91 -7.76
CA SER A 82 1.29 -2.92 -6.31
C SER A 82 2.25 -1.93 -5.68
N VAL A 83 1.80 -1.17 -4.68
CA VAL A 83 2.59 -0.12 -4.02
C VAL A 83 2.54 -0.28 -2.51
N ASP A 84 3.71 -0.25 -1.87
CA ASP A 84 3.88 -0.06 -0.42
C ASP A 84 3.90 1.43 -0.09
N THR A 85 2.91 1.89 0.68
CA THR A 85 2.85 3.28 1.15
C THR A 85 3.83 3.56 2.29
N GLY A 86 4.42 2.52 2.87
CA GLY A 86 5.14 2.62 4.13
C GLY A 86 4.21 2.86 5.32
N TRP A 87 4.80 3.21 6.45
CA TRP A 87 4.08 3.42 7.70
C TRP A 87 3.58 4.87 7.79
N VAL A 88 2.31 5.07 7.45
CA VAL A 88 1.66 6.40 7.37
C VAL A 88 0.64 6.66 8.50
N THR A 89 0.26 5.63 9.26
CA THR A 89 -0.76 5.72 10.32
C THR A 89 -0.40 4.86 11.53
N ASP A 90 -0.77 5.27 12.75
CA ASP A 90 -0.72 4.42 13.95
C ASP A 90 -1.82 3.32 13.89
N GLU A 91 -1.45 2.13 13.43
CA GLU A 91 -2.34 0.97 13.26
C GLU A 91 -2.71 0.27 14.59
N LEU A 92 -2.21 0.74 15.74
CA LEU A 92 -2.51 0.11 17.02
C LEU A 92 -4.02 0.20 17.32
N PRO A 93 -4.69 -0.93 17.66
CA PRO A 93 -6.07 -0.91 18.08
C PRO A 93 -6.28 0.07 19.25
N LEU A 94 -7.34 0.87 19.22
CA LEU A 94 -7.67 1.86 20.26
C LEU A 94 -7.54 1.30 21.68
N LYS A 95 -8.01 0.07 21.92
CA LYS A 95 -7.89 -0.60 23.23
C LYS A 95 -6.44 -0.81 23.66
N LYS A 96 -5.54 -1.15 22.73
CA LYS A 96 -4.11 -1.31 22.99
C LYS A 96 -3.42 0.04 23.15
N ARG A 97 -3.83 1.08 22.40
CA ARG A 97 -3.35 2.47 22.56
C ARG A 97 -3.70 3.02 23.94
N VAL A 98 -4.97 2.89 24.35
CA VAL A 98 -5.43 3.29 25.68
C VAL A 98 -4.71 2.51 26.77
N LYS A 99 -4.54 1.19 26.61
CA LYS A 99 -3.79 0.36 27.57
C LYS A 99 -2.32 0.76 27.66
N ALA A 100 -1.65 1.03 26.54
CA ALA A 100 -0.26 1.50 26.52
C ALA A 100 -0.12 2.88 27.17
N LYS A 101 -1.09 3.78 26.94
CA LYS A 101 -1.18 5.11 27.56
C LYS A 101 -1.38 5.04 29.07
N ILE A 102 -2.28 4.16 29.55
CA ILE A 102 -2.52 3.93 30.99
C ILE A 102 -1.30 3.30 31.67
N LEU A 103 -0.61 2.38 30.99
CA LEU A 103 0.50 1.62 31.56
C LEU A 103 1.89 2.28 31.38
N GLY A 104 1.97 3.44 30.74
CA GLY A 104 3.24 4.15 30.52
C GLY A 104 4.30 3.35 29.76
N LEU A 105 3.89 2.42 28.88
CA LEU A 105 4.80 1.48 28.23
C LEU A 105 5.67 2.19 27.17
N PRO A 106 6.98 1.88 27.09
CA PRO A 106 7.89 2.50 26.12
C PRO A 106 7.53 2.07 24.69
N GLY A 107 7.26 3.07 23.85
CA GLY A 107 6.78 2.93 22.46
C GLY A 107 6.33 4.26 21.84
N SER A 108 6.00 5.25 22.67
CA SER A 108 5.69 6.64 22.27
C SER A 108 6.89 7.59 22.27
N LYS A 109 8.12 7.07 22.20
CA LYS A 109 9.34 7.89 22.16
C LYS A 109 10.12 7.59 20.89
N HIS A 110 9.72 8.23 19.79
CA HIS A 110 10.70 8.60 18.78
C HIS A 110 10.91 10.11 18.93
N THR A 111 11.95 10.45 19.68
CA THR A 111 12.46 11.82 19.79
C THR A 111 13.18 12.11 18.49
N LEU A 112 12.56 12.83 17.57
CA LEU A 112 13.32 13.53 16.54
C LEU A 112 14.06 14.67 17.25
N GLN A 113 15.38 14.63 17.19
CA GLN A 113 16.23 15.73 17.65
C GLN A 113 15.98 16.93 16.75
N GLY A 114 15.47 18.00 17.35
CA GLY A 114 15.41 19.33 16.76
C GLY A 114 14.08 19.62 16.08
N GLU A 115 13.11 20.15 16.85
CA GLU A 115 12.22 21.21 16.41
C GLU A 115 11.49 21.79 17.63
N GLU A 116 11.32 23.10 17.61
CA GLU A 116 10.96 23.94 18.74
C GLU A 116 9.52 23.69 19.22
N HIS A 117 9.41 23.36 20.50
CA HIS A 117 8.29 23.57 21.44
C HIS A 117 6.95 24.05 20.84
N ASP A 118 6.05 23.10 20.55
CA ASP A 118 4.60 23.35 20.56
C ASP A 118 3.99 22.71 21.82
N GLU A 119 3.53 23.52 22.76
CA GLU A 119 3.03 23.12 24.09
C GLU A 119 1.65 22.42 24.04
N ARG A 120 1.31 21.75 22.93
CA ARG A 120 0.16 20.83 22.78
C ARG A 120 0.57 19.38 22.56
N SER A 121 1.87 19.07 22.53
CA SER A 121 2.41 17.75 22.17
C SER A 121 2.59 16.81 23.37
N GLU A 122 1.52 16.35 24.02
CA GLU A 122 1.63 15.28 25.01
C GLU A 122 1.39 13.89 24.39
N PHE A 123 2.48 13.32 23.85
CA PHE A 123 2.74 11.88 23.66
C PHE A 123 1.79 11.07 22.75
N ALA A 124 1.47 11.57 21.55
CA ALA A 124 0.96 10.71 20.47
C ALA A 124 2.12 10.20 19.62
N PHE A 125 2.27 8.87 19.49
CA PHE A 125 3.20 8.29 18.52
C PHE A 125 2.82 8.78 17.12
N HIS A 126 3.79 9.36 16.39
CA HIS A 126 3.60 9.76 15.00
C HIS A 126 4.36 8.80 14.08
N PRO A 127 3.71 8.26 13.05
CA PRO A 127 4.38 7.44 12.04
C PRO A 127 5.47 8.27 11.32
N PRO A 128 6.49 7.60 10.75
CA PRO A 128 7.61 8.28 10.09
C PRO A 128 7.26 8.92 8.74
N LEU A 129 6.09 8.60 8.18
CA LEU A 129 5.56 9.17 6.95
C LEU A 129 4.16 9.72 7.22
N ASP A 130 3.74 10.71 6.45
CA ASP A 130 2.39 11.26 6.51
C ASP A 130 1.47 10.73 5.38
N GLU A 131 0.22 11.19 5.35
CA GLU A 131 -0.73 10.83 4.31
C GLU A 131 -0.34 11.34 2.91
N VAL A 132 0.41 12.44 2.84
CA VAL A 132 0.87 13.04 1.59
C VAL A 132 1.98 12.18 0.99
N ASP A 133 2.91 11.69 1.80
CA ASP A 133 3.93 10.71 1.43
C ASP A 133 3.28 9.43 0.91
N GLY A 134 2.26 8.93 1.63
CA GLY A 134 1.48 7.77 1.20
C GLY A 134 0.84 7.97 -0.17
N ALA A 135 0.16 9.10 -0.37
CA ALA A 135 -0.49 9.44 -1.63
C ALA A 135 0.53 9.60 -2.77
N ALA A 136 1.67 10.26 -2.52
CA ALA A 136 2.72 10.44 -3.52
C ALA A 136 3.27 9.10 -4.03
N ARG A 137 3.42 8.11 -3.15
CA ARG A 137 3.84 6.74 -3.53
C ARG A 137 2.81 6.05 -4.43
N VAL A 138 1.52 6.19 -4.13
CA VAL A 138 0.43 5.64 -4.96
C VAL A 138 0.37 6.31 -6.34
N LEU A 139 0.60 7.62 -6.39
CA LEU A 139 0.56 8.39 -7.64
C LEU A 139 1.82 8.22 -8.51
N HIS A 140 2.96 7.86 -7.91
CA HIS A 140 4.23 7.69 -8.61
C HIS A 140 4.14 6.87 -9.91
N PRO A 141 3.62 5.62 -9.93
CA PRO A 141 3.54 4.84 -11.16
C PRO A 141 2.70 5.50 -12.26
N ILE A 142 1.67 6.26 -11.89
CA ILE A 142 0.85 7.02 -12.85
C ILE A 142 1.68 8.17 -13.43
N TRP A 143 2.32 8.96 -12.57
CA TRP A 143 3.15 10.09 -13.00
C TRP A 143 4.30 9.67 -13.91
N CYS A 144 4.98 8.57 -13.59
CA CYS A 144 5.99 7.98 -14.45
C CYS A 144 5.39 7.49 -15.78
N GLY A 145 4.24 6.83 -15.74
CA GLY A 145 3.53 6.35 -16.93
C GLY A 145 3.16 7.47 -17.90
N LEU A 146 2.65 8.59 -17.38
CA LEU A 146 2.34 9.79 -18.18
C LEU A 146 3.59 10.42 -18.83
N LYS A 147 4.78 10.14 -18.30
CA LYS A 147 6.07 10.55 -18.88
C LYS A 147 6.70 9.48 -19.78
N GLY A 148 6.00 8.38 -20.04
CA GLY A 148 6.46 7.27 -20.88
C GLY A 148 7.18 6.13 -20.14
N HIS A 149 7.26 6.19 -18.81
CA HIS A 149 7.86 5.14 -17.98
C HIS A 149 6.79 4.28 -17.32
N LEU A 150 6.38 3.22 -18.03
CA LEU A 150 5.29 2.36 -17.62
C LEU A 150 5.77 1.21 -16.72
N PHE A 151 5.16 1.10 -15.54
CA PHE A 151 5.35 -0.01 -14.62
C PHE A 151 4.22 -1.03 -14.80
N CYS A 152 4.57 -2.32 -14.85
CA CYS A 152 3.59 -3.37 -15.10
C CYS A 152 3.96 -4.64 -14.36
N GLY A 153 3.06 -5.17 -13.54
CA GLY A 153 3.27 -6.44 -12.86
C GLY A 153 4.47 -6.41 -11.91
N VAL A 154 4.70 -5.26 -11.27
CA VAL A 154 5.80 -5.03 -10.31
C VAL A 154 5.27 -4.58 -8.97
N PHE A 155 6.10 -4.75 -7.93
CA PHE A 155 5.88 -4.20 -6.60
C PHE A 155 6.81 -3.02 -6.36
N LEU A 156 6.26 -1.88 -5.95
CA LEU A 156 7.01 -0.65 -5.68
C LEU A 156 7.08 -0.37 -4.18
N LYS A 157 8.29 -0.09 -3.70
CA LYS A 157 8.55 0.45 -2.36
C LYS A 157 9.58 1.55 -2.47
N ASP A 158 9.34 2.67 -1.77
CA ASP A 158 10.21 3.85 -1.80
C ASP A 158 10.55 4.26 -3.25
N TYR A 159 9.53 4.28 -4.12
CA TYR A 159 9.62 4.63 -5.53
C TYR A 159 10.48 3.69 -6.40
N LYS A 160 10.87 2.53 -5.89
CA LYS A 160 11.72 1.54 -6.57
C LYS A 160 11.02 0.19 -6.69
N ILE A 161 11.32 -0.52 -7.77
CA ILE A 161 10.91 -1.93 -7.92
C ILE A 161 11.69 -2.76 -6.89
N ILE A 162 10.97 -3.62 -6.18
CA ILE A 162 11.53 -4.59 -5.24
C ILE A 162 11.00 -6.00 -5.53
N ASP A 163 11.66 -7.00 -4.95
CA ASP A 163 11.23 -8.38 -5.05
C ASP A 163 9.91 -8.65 -4.31
N TRP A 164 9.18 -9.66 -4.81
CA TRP A 164 7.87 -10.09 -4.31
C TRP A 164 7.90 -10.82 -2.98
#